data_AF-A0A1E3YNV5-F1
#
_entry.id   AF-A0A1E3YNV5-F1
#
_cell.length_a   1.000
_cell.length_b   1.000
_cell.length_c   1.000
_cell.angle_alpha   90.00
_cell.angle_beta   90.00
_cell.angle_gamma   90.00
#
_symmetry.space_group_name_H-M   'P 1'
#
loop_
_entity.id
_entity.type
_entity.pdbx_description
1 polymer ?
#
loop_
_entity_poly.entity_id
_entity_poly.type
_entity_poly.pdbx_seq_one_letter_code
_entity_poly.pdbx_strand_id
1 'polypeptide(L)' 'MTAPRTRRTAAKKAIPAVDVLAAAGSELISIEAVRVRAYEIYLRRDGQGDELSDWLQAEQELLVQAG' A
#
# COMPACT_ATOMS: atom_id res chain seq x y z
N MET A 1 34.80 28.20 26.74
CA MET A 1 34.31 26.81 26.53
C MET A 1 33.33 26.84 25.36
N THR A 2 33.77 26.35 24.21
CA THR A 2 33.06 26.14 22.92
C THR A 2 32.01 25.01 23.10
N ALA A 3 30.83 24.88 22.48
CA ALA A 3 30.18 25.36 21.24
C ALA A 3 28.63 25.22 21.36
N PRO A 4 27.80 25.82 20.47
CA PRO A 4 26.34 25.65 20.48
C PRO A 4 25.91 24.41 19.68
N ARG A 5 24.92 23.65 20.16
CA ARG A 5 24.30 22.55 19.39
C ARG A 5 22.93 22.96 18.86
N THR A 6 22.91 23.30 17.59
CA THR A 6 21.74 23.59 16.78
C THR A 6 20.93 22.33 16.43
N ARG A 7 19.60 22.50 16.49
CA ARG A 7 18.55 22.02 15.58
C ARG A 7 18.44 20.51 15.28
N ARG A 8 17.35 19.89 15.77
CA ARG A 8 16.69 18.73 15.13
C ARG A 8 15.33 19.16 14.58
N THR A 9 15.29 19.52 13.29
CA THR A 9 14.05 19.50 12.52
C THR A 9 13.68 18.04 12.28
N ALA A 10 12.61 17.56 12.90
CA ALA A 10 12.03 16.26 12.59
C ALA A 10 11.52 16.31 11.14
N ALA A 11 12.27 15.69 10.25
CA ALA A 11 11.94 15.56 8.84
C ALA A 11 10.64 14.75 8.71
N LYS A 12 9.67 15.33 8.00
CA LYS A 12 8.46 14.66 7.55
C LYS A 12 8.88 13.38 6.84
N LYS A 13 8.55 12.21 7.41
CA LYS A 13 8.72 10.94 6.71
C LYS A 13 7.59 10.84 5.70
N ALA A 14 7.76 11.53 4.59
CA ALA A 14 6.99 11.31 3.38
C ALA A 14 7.25 9.87 2.97
N ILE A 15 6.21 9.04 3.04
CA ILE A 15 6.22 7.68 2.52
C ILE A 15 6.50 7.83 1.01
N PRO A 16 7.56 7.19 0.48
CA PRO A 16 7.88 7.34 -0.93
C PRO A 16 6.74 6.75 -1.74
N ALA A 17 6.34 7.47 -2.79
CA ALA A 17 5.38 7.01 -3.78
C ALA A 17 5.83 5.64 -4.30
N VAL A 18 5.14 4.59 -3.88
CA VAL A 18 5.32 3.23 -4.41
C VAL A 18 4.56 3.15 -5.73
N ASP A 19 5.10 3.84 -6.74
CA ASP A 19 4.95 3.48 -8.14
C ASP A 19 6.01 2.44 -8.46
N VAL A 20 5.86 1.24 -7.87
CA VAL A 20 6.68 0.09 -8.22
C VAL A 20 5.89 -0.70 -9.25
N LEU A 21 6.43 -0.67 -10.47
CA LEU A 21 6.06 -1.43 -11.64
C LEU A 21 5.54 -2.84 -11.31
N ALA A 22 4.25 -3.07 -11.55
CA ALA A 22 3.73 -4.41 -11.83
C ALA A 22 3.11 -4.45 -13.24
N ALA A 23 3.95 -4.14 -14.25
CA ALA A 23 3.75 -4.66 -15.60
C ALA A 23 4.01 -6.19 -15.54
N ALA A 24 3.27 -7.11 -16.15
CA ALA A 24 2.37 -7.05 -17.29
C ALA A 24 1.49 -8.31 -17.36
N GLY A 25 0.36 -8.36 -16.63
CA GLY A 25 -0.47 -9.59 -16.58
C GLY A 25 -1.99 -9.43 -16.47
N SER A 26 -2.55 -8.21 -16.41
CA SER A 26 -4.00 -8.03 -16.28
C SER A 26 -4.45 -6.76 -16.99
N GLU A 27 -4.81 -6.90 -18.27
CA GLU A 27 -5.41 -5.82 -19.05
C GLU A 27 -6.83 -5.44 -18.54
N LEU A 28 -7.37 -6.16 -17.55
CA LEU A 28 -8.71 -5.95 -17.00
C LEU A 28 -8.75 -5.39 -15.58
N ILE A 29 -7.68 -5.53 -14.78
CA ILE A 29 -7.69 -5.12 -13.36
C ILE A 29 -6.50 -4.21 -13.08
N SER A 30 -6.82 -2.96 -12.73
CA SER A 30 -5.83 -1.98 -12.31
C SER A 30 -5.23 -2.35 -10.95
N ILE A 31 -3.92 -2.23 -10.80
CA ILE A 31 -3.20 -2.38 -9.52
C ILE A 31 -3.79 -1.45 -8.45
N GLU A 32 -4.26 -0.27 -8.85
CA GLU A 32 -4.92 0.68 -7.94
C GLU A 32 -6.21 0.08 -7.36
N ALA A 33 -7.00 -0.61 -8.18
CA ALA A 33 -8.21 -1.28 -7.72
C ALA A 33 -7.88 -2.38 -6.71
N VAL A 34 -6.84 -3.17 -6.97
CA VAL A 34 -6.35 -4.19 -6.02
C VAL A 34 -5.90 -3.54 -4.72
N ARG A 35 -5.15 -2.43 -4.78
CA ARG A 35 -4.69 -1.70 -3.59
C ARG A 35 -5.84 -1.16 -2.77
N VAL A 36 -6.82 -0.52 -3.39
CA VAL A 36 -8.02 -0.01 -2.70
C VAL A 36 -8.76 -1.16 -2.03
N ARG A 37 -8.98 -2.26 -2.76
CA ARG A 37 -9.70 -3.40 -2.21
C ARG A 37 -8.95 -4.09 -1.07
N ALA A 38 -7.63 -4.22 -1.17
CA ALA A 38 -6.80 -4.76 -0.09
C ALA A 38 -6.89 -3.89 1.17
N TYR A 39 -6.88 -2.57 1.01
CA TYR A 39 -7.04 -1.64 2.12
C TYR A 39 -8.41 -1.75 2.79
N GLU A 40 -9.48 -1.95 2.03
CA GLU A 40 -10.82 -2.22 2.59
C GLU A 40 -10.89 -3.54 3.37
N ILE A 41 -10.13 -4.56 2.96
CA ILE A 41 -10.03 -5.82 3.67
C ILE A 41 -9.28 -5.61 5.01
N TYR A 42 -8.14 -4.94 4.96
CA TYR A 42 -7.37 -4.55 6.14
C TYR A 42 -8.23 -3.79 7.16
N LEU A 43 -9.00 -2.79 6.71
CA LEU A 43 -9.89 -2.02 7.56
C LEU A 43 -11.01 -2.86 8.19
N ARG A 44 -11.61 -3.79 7.43
CA ARG A 44 -12.66 -4.69 7.95
C ARG A 44 -12.18 -5.60 9.07
N ARG A 45 -10.88 -5.87 9.12
CA ARG A 45 -10.24 -6.70 10.15
C ARG A 45 -9.67 -5.88 11.31
N ASP A 46 -9.98 -4.59 11.38
CA ASP A 46 -9.42 -3.65 12.37
C ASP A 46 -7.88 -3.62 12.35
N GLY A 47 -7.31 -3.81 11.16
CA GLY A 47 -5.86 -3.84 10.95
C GLY A 47 -5.15 -5.10 11.47
N GLN A 48 -5.89 -6.15 11.84
CA GLN A 48 -5.31 -7.45 12.16
C GLN A 48 -5.21 -8.34 10.91
N GLY A 49 -3.98 -8.67 10.50
CA GLY A 49 -3.75 -9.54 9.35
C GLY A 49 -2.38 -9.36 8.74
N ASP A 50 -2.19 -10.00 7.59
CA ASP A 50 -1.00 -9.90 6.76
C ASP A 50 -1.35 -9.16 5.46
N GLU A 51 -0.57 -8.12 5.14
CA GLU A 51 -0.82 -7.22 4.01
C GLU A 51 -0.77 -7.96 2.67
N LEU A 52 0.10 -8.96 2.54
CA LEU A 52 0.22 -9.77 1.33
C LEU A 52 -1.00 -10.66 1.12
N SER A 53 -1.53 -11.22 2.21
CA SER A 53 -2.77 -12.00 2.20
C SER A 53 -3.97 -11.14 1.78
N ASP A 54 -4.05 -9.91 2.25
CA ASP A 54 -5.12 -8.97 1.88
C ASP A 54 -5.02 -8.55 0.41
N TRP A 55 -3.79 -8.37 -0.09
CA TRP A 55 -3.54 -8.09 -1.50
C TRP A 55 -3.92 -9.27 -2.42
N LEU A 56 -3.54 -10.49 -2.07
CA LEU A 56 -3.93 -11.71 -2.81
C LEU A 56 -5.43 -11.94 -2.79
N GLN A 57 -6.09 -11.65 -1.66
CA GLN A 57 -7.55 -11.74 -1.58
C GLN A 57 -8.22 -10.69 -2.47
N ALA A 58 -7.72 -9.44 -2.45
CA ALA A 58 -8.24 -8.37 -3.28
C ALA A 58 -8.12 -8.66 -4.77
N GLU A 59 -6.99 -9.20 -5.21
CA GLU A 59 -6.77 -9.59 -6.61
C GLU A 59 -7.78 -10.67 -7.05
N GLN A 60 -7.97 -11.70 -6.23
CA GLN A 60 -8.95 -12.76 -6.52
C GLN A 60 -10.40 -12.25 -6.56
N GLU A 61 -10.79 -11.39 -5.62
CA GLU A 61 -12.14 -10.82 -5.61
C GLU A 61 -12.42 -9.99 -6.88
N LEU A 62 -11.43 -9.22 -7.35
CA LEU A 62 -11.54 -8.43 -8.57
C LEU A 62 -11.53 -9.29 -9.84
N LEU A 63 -10.77 -10.39 -9.86
CA LEU A 63 -10.80 -11.37 -10.94
C LEU A 63 -12.17 -12.04 -11.08
N VAL A 64 -12.81 -12.37 -9.96
CA VAL A 64 -14.17 -12.93 -9.94
C VAL A 64 -15.20 -11.90 -10.40
N GLN A 65 -15.05 -10.63 -10.06
CA GLN A 65 -15.97 -9.57 -10.46
C GLN A 65 -15.85 -9.14 -11.93
N ALA A 66 -14.71 -9.43 -12.57
CA ALA A 66 -14.44 -9.07 -13.97
C ALA A 66 -14.84 -10.16 -14.98
N GLY A 67 -15.25 -11.35 -14.52
CA GLY A 67 -15.75 -12.47 -15.34
C GLY A 67 -17.26 -12.62 -15.29
#